data_AF-A0A845XA75-F1
#
_entry.id   AF-A0A845XA75-F1
#
_cell.length_a   1.000
_cell.length_b   1.000
_cell.length_c   1.000
_cell.angle_alpha   90.00
_cell.angle_beta   90.00
_cell.angle_gamma   90.00
#
_symmetry.space_group_name_H-M   'P 1'
#
loop_
_entity.id
_entity.type
_entity.pdbx_description
1 polymer ?
#
loop_
_entity_poly.entity_id
_entity_poly.type
_entity_poly.pdbx_seq_one_letter_code
_entity_poly.pdbx_strand_id
1 'polypeptide(L)'
;MAAQYFIQVSGLGFIHKNWKDAEPQFAESKAKAKTWKTRQGAVDFGAQKLTPRLRMGWELWQDEEGTMQPIMKPRRDMPRIKKN
;
A
#
# COMPACT_ATOMS: atom_id res chain seq x y z
N MET A 1 -6.96 -8.68 17.60
CA MET A 1 -7.43 -8.71 16.18
C MET A 1 -6.22 -8.98 15.29
N ALA A 2 -6.38 -9.64 14.13
CA ALA A 2 -5.26 -9.83 13.20
C ALA A 2 -4.88 -8.47 12.57
N ALA A 3 -3.58 -8.14 12.54
CA ALA A 3 -3.10 -6.91 11.92
C ALA A 3 -3.52 -6.83 10.44
N GLN A 4 -4.02 -5.68 10.02
CA GLN A 4 -4.39 -5.42 8.63
C GLN A 4 -3.42 -4.44 8.01
N TYR A 5 -3.01 -4.71 6.77
CA TYR A 5 -2.12 -3.84 6.02
C TYR A 5 -2.87 -3.08 4.94
N PHE A 6 -2.44 -1.86 4.67
CA PHE A 6 -3.04 -0.93 3.72
C PHE A 6 -1.94 -0.23 2.93
N ILE A 7 -2.27 0.17 1.70
CA ILE A 7 -1.36 0.95 0.85
C ILE A 7 -1.99 2.31 0.65
N GLN A 8 -1.26 3.36 1.00
CA GLN A 8 -1.67 4.74 0.80
C GLN A 8 -0.69 5.43 -0.14
N VAL A 9 -1.15 6.17 -1.13
CA VAL A 9 -0.29 7.05 -1.93
C VAL A 9 -0.45 8.48 -1.44
N SER A 10 0.66 9.12 -1.06
CA SER A 10 0.64 10.51 -0.59
C SER A 10 0.00 11.43 -1.63
N GLY A 11 -0.99 12.22 -1.21
CA GLY A 11 -1.75 13.13 -2.08
C GLY A 11 -2.86 12.47 -2.91
N LEU A 12 -3.02 11.14 -2.88
CA LEU A 12 -4.11 10.44 -3.58
C LEU A 12 -5.01 9.63 -2.63
N GLY A 13 -4.49 9.14 -1.50
CA GLY A 13 -5.24 8.36 -0.52
C GLY A 13 -4.95 6.85 -0.59
N PHE A 14 -5.83 6.03 0.00
CA PHE A 14 -5.68 4.57 0.05
C PHE A 14 -6.06 3.91 -1.27
N ILE A 15 -5.41 2.80 -1.61
CA ILE A 15 -5.83 1.97 -2.75
C ILE A 15 -7.23 1.42 -2.49
N HIS A 16 -8.17 1.68 -3.41
CA HIS A 16 -9.56 1.27 -3.28
C HIS A 16 -9.70 -0.27 -3.31
N LYS A 17 -10.62 -0.83 -2.52
CA LYS A 17 -10.91 -2.27 -2.45
C LYS A 17 -11.29 -2.90 -3.80
N ASN A 18 -11.90 -2.10 -4.66
CA ASN A 18 -12.32 -2.49 -6.02
C ASN A 18 -11.22 -2.30 -7.08
N TRP A 19 -9.96 -2.07 -6.70
CA TRP A 19 -8.89 -1.93 -7.67
C TRP A 19 -8.81 -3.12 -8.63
N LYS A 20 -8.87 -2.82 -9.93
CA LYS A 20 -8.66 -3.76 -11.03
C LYS A 20 -7.35 -3.41 -11.73
N ASP A 21 -6.68 -4.41 -12.33
CA ASP A 21 -5.34 -4.29 -12.90
C ASP A 21 -5.16 -3.15 -13.94
N ALA A 22 -6.25 -2.60 -14.49
CA ALA A 22 -6.21 -1.53 -15.49
C ALA A 22 -5.90 -0.14 -14.90
N GLU A 23 -6.52 0.27 -13.78
CA GLU A 23 -6.35 1.63 -13.24
C GLU A 23 -6.49 1.71 -11.70
N PRO A 24 -5.51 2.29 -10.99
CA PRO A 24 -5.59 2.55 -9.55
C PRO A 24 -6.65 3.59 -9.22
N GLN A 25 -7.66 3.16 -8.46
CA GLN A 25 -8.63 4.03 -7.81
C GLN A 25 -8.23 4.26 -6.36
N PHE A 26 -8.50 5.46 -5.85
CA PHE A 26 -8.14 5.85 -4.49
C PHE A 26 -9.36 6.19 -3.65
N ALA A 27 -9.23 5.99 -2.33
CA ALA A 27 -10.22 6.36 -1.34
C ALA A 27 -9.56 7.11 -0.19
N GLU A 28 -10.24 8.14 0.32
CA GLU A 28 -9.80 8.84 1.53
C GLU A 28 -10.08 8.03 2.82
N SER A 29 -11.01 7.06 2.75
CA SER A 29 -11.45 6.28 3.91
C SER A 29 -10.87 4.87 3.95
N LYS A 30 -10.40 4.46 5.14
CA LYS A 30 -9.91 3.10 5.40
C LYS A 30 -10.96 2.00 5.17
N ALA A 31 -12.24 2.30 5.33
CA ALA A 31 -13.33 1.33 5.09
C ALA A 31 -13.48 0.93 3.61
N LYS A 32 -12.98 1.77 2.70
CA LYS A 32 -12.97 1.50 1.25
C LYS A 32 -11.59 1.08 0.75
N ALA A 33 -10.59 1.03 1.62
CA ALA A 33 -9.25 0.63 1.26
C ALA A 33 -9.17 -0.89 1.05
N LYS A 34 -8.33 -1.31 0.11
CA LYS A 34 -7.94 -2.70 -0.04
C LYS A 34 -7.09 -3.09 1.18
N THR A 35 -7.37 -4.26 1.73
CA THR A 35 -6.65 -4.80 2.90
C THR A 35 -5.87 -6.04 2.53
N TRP A 36 -4.71 -6.20 3.17
CA TRP A 36 -3.91 -7.39 3.08
C TRP A 36 -3.76 -8.01 4.47
N LYS A 37 -3.78 -9.35 4.52
CA LYS A 37 -3.56 -10.12 5.76
C LYS A 37 -2.09 -10.25 6.13
N THR A 38 -1.19 -10.04 5.17
CA THR A 38 0.26 -10.17 5.35
C THR A 38 0.97 -8.91 4.89
N ARG A 39 2.01 -8.52 5.62
CA ARG A 39 2.88 -7.40 5.28
C ARG A 39 3.47 -7.57 3.88
N GLN A 40 4.00 -8.76 3.60
CA GLN A 40 4.65 -9.08 2.33
C GLN A 40 3.68 -8.94 1.15
N GLY A 41 2.43 -9.41 1.28
CA GLY A 41 1.44 -9.30 0.21
C GLY A 41 1.10 -7.86 -0.15
N ALA A 42 1.07 -6.95 0.83
CA ALA A 42 0.89 -5.52 0.56
C ALA A 42 2.16 -4.91 -0.06
N VAL A 43 3.35 -5.30 0.39
CA VAL A 43 4.61 -4.80 -0.17
C VAL A 43 4.78 -5.23 -1.63
N ASP A 44 4.56 -6.50 -1.94
CA ASP A 44 4.67 -7.02 -3.31
C ASP A 44 3.71 -6.32 -4.24
N PHE A 45 2.49 -6.06 -3.77
CA PHE A 45 1.52 -5.28 -4.51
C PHE A 45 2.01 -3.86 -4.78
N GLY A 46 2.48 -3.15 -3.75
CA GLY A 46 3.01 -1.79 -3.87
C GLY A 46 4.21 -1.72 -4.83
N ALA A 47 5.06 -2.74 -4.81
CA ALA A 47 6.28 -2.81 -5.62
C ALA A 47 6.02 -3.26 -7.07
N GLN A 48 5.06 -4.16 -7.31
CA GLN A 48 4.89 -4.81 -8.62
C GLN A 48 3.64 -4.35 -9.36
N LYS A 49 2.53 -4.13 -8.65
CA LYS A 49 1.23 -3.88 -9.29
C LYS A 49 0.92 -2.39 -9.42
N LEU A 50 1.49 -1.53 -8.58
CA LEU A 50 1.36 -0.08 -8.78
C LEU A 50 2.11 0.38 -10.05
N THR A 51 1.56 1.40 -10.72
CA THR A 51 2.23 2.03 -11.85
C THR A 51 3.55 2.69 -11.41
N PRO A 52 4.55 2.83 -12.29
CA PRO A 52 5.88 3.35 -11.92
C PRO A 52 5.83 4.69 -11.17
N ARG A 53 4.92 5.59 -11.54
CA ARG A 53 4.74 6.89 -10.89
C ARG A 53 4.26 6.76 -9.44
N LEU A 54 3.36 5.82 -9.17
CA LEU A 54 2.79 5.57 -7.84
C LEU A 54 3.75 4.79 -6.94
N ARG A 55 4.62 3.95 -7.51
CA ARG A 55 5.66 3.21 -6.76
C ARG A 55 6.56 4.14 -5.93
N MET A 56 6.75 5.37 -6.37
CA MET A 56 7.62 6.35 -5.69
C MET A 56 6.98 6.98 -4.45
N GLY A 57 5.66 6.90 -4.30
CA GLY A 57 4.90 7.68 -3.30
C GLY A 57 3.93 6.87 -2.45
N TRP A 58 3.94 5.53 -2.54
CA TRP A 58 3.07 4.69 -1.72
C TRP A 58 3.72 4.31 -0.39
N GLU A 59 2.98 4.48 0.69
CA GLU A 59 3.33 4.10 2.04
C GLU A 59 2.54 2.86 2.45
N LEU A 60 3.19 1.99 3.24
CA LEU A 60 2.53 0.87 3.87
C LEU A 60 2.02 1.31 5.24
N TRP A 61 0.74 1.08 5.48
CA TRP A 61 0.09 1.36 6.75
C TRP A 61 -0.38 0.06 7.39
N GLN A 62 -0.28 -0.03 8.71
CA GLN A 62 -0.75 -1.16 9.51
C GLN A 62 -1.85 -0.65 10.44
N ASP A 63 -3.00 -1.33 10.47
CA ASP A 63 -4.03 -1.16 11.50
C ASP A 63 -3.83 -2.29 12.52
N GLU A 64 -3.44 -1.90 13.73
CA GLU A 64 -3.29 -2.76 14.89
C GLU A 64 -4.18 -2.21 16.01
N GLU A 65 -5.19 -2.99 16.40
CA GLU A 65 -6.15 -2.64 17.46
C GLU A 65 -6.85 -1.28 17.27
N GLY A 66 -7.08 -0.87 16.02
CA GLY A 66 -7.74 0.38 15.66
C GLY A 66 -6.79 1.56 15.47
N THR A 67 -5.49 1.36 15.73
CA THR A 67 -4.46 2.37 15.52
C THR A 67 -3.80 2.16 14.17
N MET A 68 -4.00 3.13 13.27
CA MET A 68 -3.44 3.08 11.92
C MET A 68 -2.11 3.82 11.88
N GLN A 69 -1.01 3.10 11.63
CA GLN A 69 0.34 3.68 11.62
C GLN A 69 1.08 3.38 10.30
N PRO A 70 1.85 4.33 9.76
CA PRO A 70 2.73 4.07 8.63
C PRO A 70 3.94 3.25 9.10
N ILE A 71 4.12 2.06 8.51
CA ILE A 71 5.19 1.12 8.87
C ILE A 71 6.28 1.00 7.79
N MET A 72 6.06 1.55 6.60
CA MET A 72 7.08 1.56 5.54
C MET A 72 6.89 2.74 4.59
N LYS A 73 7.99 3.40 4.23
CA LYS A 73 8.01 4.43 3.19
C LYS A 73 8.89 4.01 2.02
N PRO A 74 8.43 4.16 0.76
CA PRO A 74 9.03 3.50 -0.39
C PRO A 74 10.39 4.11 -0.75
N ARG A 75 10.62 5.39 -0.41
CA ARG A 75 11.89 6.08 -0.69
C ARG A 75 13.04 5.71 0.24
N ARG A 76 12.76 5.26 1.47
CA ARG A 76 13.81 4.92 2.46
C ARG A 76 14.04 3.41 2.57
N ASP A 77 12.97 2.62 2.43
CA ASP A 77 12.98 1.21 2.84
C ASP A 77 12.76 0.23 1.67
N MET A 78 12.57 0.69 0.42
CA MET A 78 12.51 -0.25 -0.70
C MET A 78 13.86 -0.95 -0.86
N PRO A 79 13.90 -2.29 -0.81
CA PRO A 79 15.09 -3.02 -1.22
C PRO A 79 15.42 -2.59 -2.64
N ARG A 80 16.67 -2.16 -2.89
CA ARG A 80 17.14 -1.96 -4.26
C ARG A 80 16.95 -3.29 -4.98
N ILE A 81 15.97 -3.37 -5.86
CA ILE A 81 15.78 -4.52 -6.75
C ILE A 81 17.03 -4.54 -7.61
N LYS A 82 18.01 -5.38 -7.27
CA LYS A 82 19.14 -5.68 -8.14
C LYS A 82 18.53 -6.33 -9.38
N LYS A 83 18.55 -5.59 -10.50
CA LYS A 83 18.42 -6.23 -11.81
C LYS A 83 19.66 -7.12 -11.97
N ASN A 84 19.44 -8.43 -12.05
CA ASN A 84 20.41 -9.33 -12.68
C ASN A 84 20.43 -9.07 -14.18
#